data_AF-A0ABD3JAI9-F1
#
_entry.id   AF-A0ABD3JAI9-F1
#
_cell.length_a   1.000
_cell.length_b   1.000
_cell.length_c   1.000
_cell.angle_alpha   90.00
_cell.angle_beta   90.00
_cell.angle_gamma   90.00
#
_symmetry.space_group_name_H-M   'P 1'
#
loop_
_entity.id
_entity.type
_entity.pdbx_description
1 polymer ?
#
loop_
_entity_poly.entity_id
_entity_poly.type
_entity_poly.pdbx_seq_one_letter_code
_entity_poly.pdbx_strand_id
1 'polypeptide(L)'
;MISPKHLVKIARKWQRVAAMRRKRISFPQVDGDEEVLAHRGHFVVYSIDGKRFMFPIRYLNDCIIQELLKLSEDEFGLPSNGPITLPCDATFIDYMVSMIQRCANAEIKKALLMSITANTCSLSHSLQQNHTGQQLLVCSH
;
A
#
# COMPACT_ATOMS: atom_id res chain seq x y z
N MET A 1 -41.43 15.72 7.07
CA MET A 1 -40.65 16.63 6.20
C MET A 1 -39.50 17.23 7.01
N ILE A 2 -38.26 17.16 6.52
CA ILE A 2 -37.11 17.73 7.22
C ILE A 2 -37.17 19.26 7.11
N SER A 3 -37.02 19.96 8.25
CA SER A 3 -37.09 21.42 8.24
C SER A 3 -35.79 22.07 7.74
N PRO A 4 -35.85 23.25 7.09
CA PRO A 4 -34.66 23.96 6.60
C PRO A 4 -33.63 24.25 7.71
N LYS A 5 -34.11 24.53 8.92
CA LYS A 5 -33.26 24.78 10.10
C LYS A 5 -32.47 23.52 10.50
N HIS A 6 -33.06 22.33 10.35
CA HIS A 6 -32.40 21.07 10.63
C HIS A 6 -31.31 20.75 9.59
N LEU A 7 -31.56 21.03 8.31
CA LEU A 7 -30.58 20.93 7.22
C LEU A 7 -29.35 21.81 7.46
N VAL A 8 -29.55 23.08 7.84
CA VAL A 8 -28.43 24.00 8.16
C VAL A 8 -27.63 23.53 9.37
N LYS A 9 -28.29 22.91 10.36
CA LYS A 9 -27.61 22.35 11.55
C LYS A 9 -26.76 21.14 11.19
N ILE A 10 -27.29 20.25 10.35
CA ILE A 10 -26.55 19.09 9.80
C ILE A 10 -25.35 19.60 8.99
N ALA A 11 -25.56 20.50 8.03
CA ALA A 11 -24.49 21.07 7.20
C ALA A 11 -23.35 21.68 8.03
N ARG A 12 -23.67 22.46 9.07
CA ARG A 12 -22.65 23.00 10.00
C ARG A 12 -21.87 21.91 10.74
N LYS A 13 -22.52 20.81 11.12
CA LYS A 13 -21.86 19.67 11.77
C LYS A 13 -20.91 18.96 10.81
N TRP A 14 -21.33 18.71 9.57
CA TRP A 14 -20.48 18.13 8.53
C TRP A 14 -19.31 19.05 8.15
N GLN A 15 -19.54 20.37 8.08
CA GLN A 15 -18.48 21.35 7.82
C GLN A 15 -17.42 21.36 8.91
N ARG A 16 -17.82 21.21 10.18
CA ARG A 16 -16.90 21.09 11.32
C ARG A 16 -16.13 19.76 11.31
N VAL A 17 -16.79 18.65 10.99
CA VAL A 17 -16.15 17.34 10.82
C VAL A 17 -15.15 17.36 9.65
N ALA A 18 -15.52 17.97 8.53
CA ALA A 18 -14.63 18.15 7.38
C ALA A 18 -13.44 19.06 7.71
N ALA A 19 -13.64 20.14 8.47
CA ALA A 19 -12.57 21.02 8.92
C ALA A 19 -11.61 20.33 9.90
N MET A 20 -12.10 19.47 10.80
CA MET A 20 -11.22 18.67 11.68
C MET A 20 -10.44 17.62 10.89
N ARG A 21 -11.06 16.98 9.88
CA ARG A 21 -10.36 16.08 8.95
C ARG A 21 -9.47 16.81 7.93
N ARG A 22 -9.51 18.15 7.86
CA ARG A 22 -8.51 18.99 7.15
C ARG A 22 -7.23 19.20 7.94
N LYS A 23 -7.06 18.62 9.14
CA LYS A 23 -5.73 18.10 9.56
C LYS A 23 -5.36 16.86 8.72
N ARG A 24 -5.54 17.01 7.42
CA ARG A 24 -5.11 16.17 6.33
C ARG A 24 -3.62 16.45 6.29
N ILE A 25 -2.78 15.48 6.64
CA ILE A 25 -1.37 15.34 6.21
C ILE A 25 -0.79 16.62 5.61
N SER A 26 -0.65 17.66 6.43
CA SER A 26 0.10 18.84 6.08
C SER A 26 1.41 18.61 6.77
N PHE A 27 2.37 18.15 5.97
CA PHE A 27 3.76 18.18 6.36
C PHE A 27 4.10 19.64 6.67
N PRO A 28 4.79 19.94 7.79
CA PRO A 28 5.27 21.29 8.04
C PRO A 28 6.10 21.71 6.82
N GLN A 29 5.73 22.82 6.17
CA GLN A 29 6.67 23.49 5.27
C GLN A 29 7.75 24.08 6.17
N VAL A 30 8.84 23.34 6.33
CA VAL A 30 10.10 23.90 6.81
C VAL A 30 10.71 24.58 5.61
N ASP A 31 10.73 25.90 5.66
CA ASP A 31 11.46 26.78 4.75
C ASP A 31 12.94 26.62 5.14
N GLY A 32 13.59 25.58 4.62
CA GLY A 32 14.93 25.18 5.02
C GLY A 32 15.39 23.94 4.30
N ASP A 33 16.30 24.16 3.36
CA ASP A 33 17.20 23.21 2.70
C ASP A 33 16.58 22.19 1.73
N GLU A 34 17.23 22.13 0.56
CA GLU A 34 16.89 21.46 -0.69
C GLU A 34 16.95 19.92 -0.61
N GLU A 35 16.51 19.32 0.50
CA GLU A 35 16.54 17.87 0.69
C GLU A 35 15.11 17.27 0.68
N VAL A 36 14.71 16.88 -0.53
CA VAL A 36 13.67 15.86 -0.80
C VAL A 36 12.23 16.25 -0.46
N LEU A 37 11.82 17.45 -0.89
CA LEU A 37 10.43 17.63 -1.32
C LEU A 37 10.15 16.59 -2.41
N ALA A 38 9.11 15.77 -2.23
CA ALA A 38 8.65 14.90 -3.29
C ALA A 38 8.38 15.77 -4.52
N HIS A 39 9.20 15.61 -5.57
CA HIS A 39 9.02 16.35 -6.81
C HIS A 39 7.58 16.15 -7.25
N ARG A 40 6.87 17.23 -7.60
CA ARG A 40 5.47 17.14 -8.04
C ARG A 40 5.30 16.00 -9.04
N GLY A 41 4.27 15.17 -8.83
CA GLY A 41 4.03 14.00 -9.67
C GLY A 41 4.87 12.77 -9.34
N HIS A 42 5.40 12.66 -8.12
CA HIS A 42 6.04 11.45 -7.61
C HIS A 42 5.32 10.94 -6.35
N PHE A 43 5.39 9.64 -6.11
CA PHE A 43 5.00 9.00 -4.86
C PHE A 43 6.24 8.39 -4.18
N VAL A 44 6.13 8.15 -2.89
CA VAL A 44 7.24 7.63 -2.07
C VAL A 44 6.81 6.30 -1.47
N VAL A 45 7.71 5.32 -1.53
CA VAL A 45 7.57 4.04 -0.83
C VAL A 45 8.84 3.72 -0.06
N TYR A 46 8.72 2.86 0.94
CA TYR A 46 9.83 2.38 1.76
C TYR A 46 10.03 0.88 1.54
N SER A 47 11.27 0.40 1.57
CA SER A 47 11.56 -1.03 1.71
C SER A 47 11.34 -1.50 3.14
N ILE A 48 11.32 -2.82 3.35
CA ILE A 48 11.31 -3.42 4.69
C ILE A 48 12.55 -3.03 5.51
N ASP A 49 13.67 -2.74 4.84
CA ASP A 49 14.91 -2.24 5.46
C ASP A 49 14.86 -0.73 5.77
N GLY A 50 13.74 -0.06 5.50
CA GLY A 50 13.54 1.36 5.74
C GLY A 50 14.17 2.30 4.70
N LYS A 51 14.66 1.78 3.56
CA LYS A 51 15.21 2.63 2.48
C LYS A 51 14.07 3.32 1.73
N ARG A 52 14.20 4.63 1.51
CA ARG A 52 13.21 5.47 0.81
C ARG A 52 13.43 5.43 -0.70
N PHE A 53 12.35 5.21 -1.45
CA PHE A 53 12.33 5.25 -2.91
C PHE A 53 11.28 6.25 -3.41
N MET A 54 11.65 7.04 -4.42
CA MET A 54 10.76 8.00 -5.06
C MET A 54 10.45 7.56 -6.50
N PHE A 55 9.17 7.38 -6.78
CA PHE A 55 8.68 6.88 -8.06
C PHE A 55 7.84 7.93 -8.77
N PRO A 56 8.07 8.20 -10.07
CA PRO A 56 7.16 9.01 -10.86
C PRO A 56 5.75 8.41 -10.87
N ILE A 57 4.70 9.21 -10.80
CA ILE A 57 3.30 8.74 -10.69
C ILE A 57 2.87 7.83 -11.85
N ARG A 58 3.52 7.93 -13.02
CA ARG A 58 3.33 7.01 -14.16
C ARG A 58 3.61 5.54 -13.81
N TYR A 59 4.42 5.26 -12.79
CA TYR A 59 4.70 3.90 -12.33
C TYR A 59 3.48 3.22 -11.71
N LEU A 60 2.46 3.98 -11.27
CA LEU A 60 1.21 3.40 -10.78
C LEU A 60 0.43 2.63 -11.87
N ASN A 61 0.78 2.81 -13.15
CA ASN A 61 0.20 2.06 -14.26
C ASN A 61 1.00 0.80 -14.63
N ASP A 62 2.17 0.55 -14.02
CA ASP A 62 2.92 -0.69 -14.26
C ASP A 62 2.35 -1.82 -13.38
N CYS A 63 2.08 -2.98 -13.98
CA CYS A 63 1.46 -4.11 -13.30
C CYS A 63 2.29 -4.64 -12.12
N ILE A 64 3.62 -4.55 -12.20
CA ILE A 64 4.51 -5.01 -11.13
C ILE A 64 4.35 -4.10 -9.91
N ILE A 65 4.28 -2.78 -10.12
CA ILE A 65 4.07 -1.80 -9.05
C ILE A 65 2.70 -1.99 -8.41
N GLN A 66 1.66 -2.22 -9.21
CA GLN A 66 0.31 -2.45 -8.68
C GLN A 66 0.25 -3.71 -7.80
N GLU A 67 0.87 -4.80 -8.21
CA GLU A 67 0.92 -6.03 -7.42
C GLU A 67 1.70 -5.84 -6.12
N LEU A 68 2.82 -5.10 -6.16
CA LEU A 68 3.58 -4.77 -4.95
C LEU A 68 2.79 -3.87 -3.98
N LEU A 69 2.00 -2.93 -4.50
CA LEU A 69 1.14 -2.10 -3.66
C LEU A 69 -0.01 -2.91 -3.05
N LYS A 70 -0.56 -3.88 -3.78
CA LYS A 70 -1.56 -4.80 -3.26
C LYS A 70 -0.98 -5.68 -2.14
N LEU A 71 0.22 -6.21 -2.35
CA LEU A 71 0.97 -6.92 -1.33
C LEU A 71 1.21 -6.09 -0.06
N SER A 72 1.57 -4.82 -0.25
CA SER A 72 1.73 -3.87 0.85
C SER A 72 0.41 -3.66 1.61
N GLU A 73 -0.72 -3.55 0.90
CA GLU A 73 -2.05 -3.46 1.51
C GLU A 73 -2.43 -4.76 2.25
N ASP A 74 -2.15 -5.93 1.69
CA ASP A 74 -2.47 -7.22 2.32
C ASP A 74 -1.66 -7.45 3.61
N GLU A 75 -0.40 -7.01 3.67
CA GLU A 75 0.48 -7.19 4.83
C GLU A 75 0.34 -6.07 5.89
N PHE A 76 0.29 -4.82 5.47
CA PHE A 76 0.33 -3.66 6.37
C PHE A 76 -1.01 -2.92 6.47
N GLY A 77 -1.99 -3.28 5.63
CA GLY A 77 -3.25 -2.56 5.49
C GLY A 77 -3.10 -1.24 4.74
N LEU A 78 -4.21 -0.51 4.63
CA LEU A 78 -4.20 0.83 4.04
C LEU A 78 -3.41 1.81 4.93
N PRO A 79 -2.54 2.65 4.35
CA PRO A 79 -1.76 3.62 5.10
C PRO A 79 -2.70 4.66 5.75
N SER A 80 -2.79 4.65 7.08
CA SER A 80 -3.65 5.57 7.83
C SER A 80 -2.94 6.89 8.17
N ASN A 81 -1.70 6.81 8.68
CA ASN A 81 -0.85 7.96 9.04
C ASN A 81 0.65 7.69 8.80
N GLY A 82 0.98 6.64 8.03
CA GLY A 82 2.35 6.19 7.79
C GLY A 82 2.73 6.16 6.31
N PRO A 83 4.02 5.98 6.01
CA PRO A 83 4.47 5.77 4.64
C PRO A 83 3.91 4.46 4.07
N ILE A 84 3.89 4.35 2.74
CA ILE A 84 3.65 3.07 2.06
C ILE A 84 4.95 2.26 2.17
N THR A 85 4.90 1.10 2.80
CA THR A 85 6.05 0.18 2.94
C THR A 85 5.80 -1.05 2.09
N LEU A 86 6.71 -1.35 1.17
CA LEU A 86 6.67 -2.57 0.36
C LEU A 86 7.25 -3.74 1.16
N PRO A 87 6.68 -4.94 1.06
CA PRO A 87 7.19 -6.14 1.72
C PRO A 87 8.36 -6.75 0.94
N CYS A 88 9.33 -5.90 0.58
CA CYS A 88 10.50 -6.26 -0.19
C CYS A 88 11.71 -5.48 0.34
N ASP A 89 12.89 -6.09 0.24
CA ASP A 89 14.14 -5.41 0.55
C ASP A 89 14.50 -4.35 -0.51
N ALA A 90 15.46 -3.50 -0.17
CA ALA A 90 15.94 -2.45 -1.05
C ALA A 90 16.48 -2.98 -2.39
N THR A 91 17.14 -4.13 -2.38
CA THR A 91 17.80 -4.73 -3.54
C THR A 91 16.77 -5.20 -4.56
N PHE A 92 15.69 -5.81 -4.10
CA PHE A 92 14.58 -6.26 -4.92
C PHE A 92 13.88 -5.07 -5.59
N ILE A 93 13.67 -3.98 -4.86
CA ILE A 93 13.09 -2.76 -5.40
C ILE A 93 13.99 -2.18 -6.50
N ASP A 94 15.30 -2.07 -6.28
CA ASP A 94 16.27 -1.59 -7.28
C ASP A 94 16.28 -2.47 -8.56
N TYR A 95 16.19 -3.78 -8.40
CA TYR A 95 16.07 -4.72 -9.54
C TYR A 95 14.77 -4.50 -10.32
N MET A 96 13.65 -4.37 -9.62
CA MET A 96 12.33 -4.14 -10.22
C MET A 96 12.28 -2.80 -10.96
N VAL A 97 12.85 -1.71 -10.40
CA VAL A 97 12.99 -0.42 -11.10
C VAL A 97 13.76 -0.59 -12.40
N SER A 98 14.88 -1.30 -12.34
CA SER A 98 15.74 -1.55 -13.50
C SER A 98 15.00 -2.32 -14.60
N MET A 99 14.17 -3.29 -14.23
CA MET A 99 13.34 -4.04 -15.18
C MET A 99 12.28 -3.17 -15.86
N ILE A 100 11.62 -2.30 -15.09
CA ILE A 100 10.60 -1.39 -15.64
C ILE A 100 11.24 -0.41 -16.62
N GLN A 101 12.40 0.16 -16.27
CA GLN A 101 13.09 1.14 -17.11
C GLN A 101 13.66 0.55 -18.40
N ARG A 102 14.14 -0.70 -18.36
CA ARG A 102 14.77 -1.36 -19.52
C ARG A 102 13.76 -1.97 -20.50
N CYS A 103 12.46 -1.69 -20.36
CA CYS A 103 11.40 -2.32 -21.15
C CYS A 103 11.60 -3.85 -21.22
N ALA A 104 11.78 -4.50 -20.06
CA ALA A 104 11.94 -5.96 -20.02
C ALA A 104 10.83 -6.64 -20.83
N ASN A 105 11.20 -7.71 -21.55
CA ASN A 105 10.28 -8.50 -22.37
C ASN A 105 9.00 -8.82 -21.56
N ALA A 106 7.84 -8.74 -22.21
CA ALA A 106 6.54 -9.06 -21.60
C ALA A 106 6.57 -10.41 -20.85
N GLU A 107 7.29 -11.41 -21.38
CA GLU A 107 7.44 -12.71 -20.71
C GLU A 107 8.26 -12.64 -19.42
N ILE A 108 9.29 -11.79 -19.37
CA ILE A 108 10.11 -11.58 -18.16
C ILE A 108 9.28 -10.86 -17.11
N LYS A 109 8.53 -9.82 -17.50
CA LYS A 109 7.61 -9.13 -16.58
C LYS A 109 6.54 -10.06 -16.03
N LYS A 110 5.99 -10.93 -16.89
CA LYS A 110 5.00 -11.94 -16.51
C LYS A 110 5.59 -12.98 -15.56
N ALA A 111 6.80 -13.47 -15.82
CA ALA A 111 7.49 -14.40 -14.93
C ALA A 111 7.77 -13.77 -13.55
N LEU A 112 8.21 -12.51 -13.52
CA LEU A 112 8.39 -11.79 -12.26
C LEU A 112 7.07 -11.65 -11.50
N LEU A 113 6.00 -11.22 -12.20
CA LEU A 113 4.68 -11.08 -11.60
C LEU A 113 4.18 -12.41 -11.02
N MET A 114 4.32 -13.50 -11.77
CA MET A 114 3.99 -14.85 -11.29
C MET A 114 4.79 -15.22 -10.05
N SER A 115 6.07 -14.86 -9.97
CA SER A 115 6.89 -15.11 -8.77
C SER A 115 6.41 -14.31 -7.57
N ILE A 116 6.02 -13.04 -7.77
CA ILE A 116 5.50 -12.17 -6.72
C ILE A 116 4.16 -12.74 -6.19
N THR A 117 3.25 -13.11 -7.10
CA THR A 117 1.95 -13.69 -6.74
C THR A 117 2.06 -15.13 -6.19
N ALA A 118 3.07 -15.92 -6.57
CA ALA A 118 3.27 -17.26 -5.99
C ALA A 118 3.56 -17.21 -4.48
N ASN A 119 4.21 -16.13 -4.02
CA ASN A 119 4.50 -15.94 -2.60
C ASN A 119 3.23 -15.62 -1.79
N THR A 120 2.20 -15.00 -2.39
CA THR A 120 0.91 -14.78 -1.71
C THR A 120 0.08 -16.06 -1.56
N CYS A 121 0.19 -16.98 -2.52
CA CYS A 121 -0.42 -18.31 -2.45
C CYS A 121 0.25 -19.21 -1.39
N SER A 122 1.54 -19.01 -1.11
CA SER A 122 2.26 -19.80 -0.11
C SER A 122 1.86 -19.43 1.33
N LEU A 123 1.55 -18.16 1.59
CA LEU A 123 1.00 -17.72 2.88
C LEU A 123 -0.44 -18.22 3.12
N SER A 124 -1.29 -18.21 2.09
CA SER A 124 -2.67 -18.72 2.21
C SER A 124 -2.75 -20.24 2.40
N HIS A 125 -1.84 -21.02 1.80
CA HIS A 125 -1.78 -22.47 2.00
C HIS A 125 -1.25 -22.88 3.39
N SER A 126 -0.36 -22.08 4.00
CA SER A 126 0.11 -22.32 5.39
C SER A 126 -0.95 -22.00 6.45
N LEU A 127 -1.86 -21.06 6.18
CA LEU A 127 -2.98 -20.75 7.08
C LEU A 127 -4.05 -21.84 7.06
N GLN A 128 -4.34 -22.47 5.91
CA GLN A 128 -5.26 -23.61 5.86
C GLN A 128 -4.76 -24.84 6.62
N GLN A 129 -3.45 -25.12 6.67
CA GLN A 129 -2.95 -26.28 7.44
C GLN A 129 -3.13 -26.14 8.95
N ASN A 130 -3.20 -24.92 9.49
CA ASN A 130 -3.37 -24.70 10.92
C ASN A 130 -4.84 -24.83 11.41
N HIS A 131 -5.82 -24.90 10.50
CA HIS A 131 -7.24 -25.05 10.87
C HIS A 131 -7.77 -26.48 10.70
N THR A 132 -7.12 -27.33 9.91
CA THR A 132 -7.57 -28.71 9.68
C THR A 132 -6.92 -29.75 10.61
N GLY A 133 -6.05 -29.32 11.52
CA GLY A 133 -5.29 -30.20 12.43
C GLY A 133 -5.93 -30.48 13.81
N GLN A 134 -7.11 -29.95 14.13
CA GLN A 134 -7.76 -30.21 15.42
C GLN A 134 -9.25 -30.51 15.27
N GLN A 135 -9.58 -31.72 14.82
CA GLN A 135 -10.87 -32.34 15.12
C GLN A 135 -10.79 -33.86 15.00
N LEU A 136 -10.59 -34.55 16.13
CA LEU A 136 -11.45 -35.65 16.62
C LEU A 136 -10.73 -36.40 17.76
N LEU A 137 -11.16 -36.18 18.99
CA LEU A 137 -11.23 -37.23 20.00
C LEU A 137 -12.63 -37.14 20.59
N VAL A 138 -13.56 -37.88 19.99
CA VAL A 138 -14.83 -38.24 20.64
C VAL A 138 -14.77 -39.75 20.81
N CYS A 139 -14.56 -40.18 22.06
CA CYS A 139 -14.67 -41.58 22.45
C CYS A 139 -16.15 -42.00 22.48
N SER A 140 -16.37 -43.19 21.95
CA SER A 140 -17.59 -43.98 21.96
C SER A 140 -18.02 -44.41 23.36
N HIS A 141 -19.33 -44.52 23.58
CA HIS A 141 -19.93 -45.52 24.46
C HIS A 141 -21.31 -45.91 23.92
#